data_AF-A0A3D9AFJ8-F1
#
_entry.id   AF-A0A3D9AFJ8-F1
#
_cell.length_a   1.000
_cell.length_b   1.000
_cell.length_c   1.000
_cell.angle_alpha   90.00
_cell.angle_beta   90.00
_cell.angle_gamma   90.00
#
_symmetry.space_group_name_H-M   'P 1'
#
loop_
_entity.id
_entity.type
_entity.pdbx_description
1 polymer ?
#
loop_
_entity_poly.entity_id
_entity_poly.type
_entity_poly.pdbx_seq_one_letter_code
_entity_poly.pdbx_strand_id
1 'polypeptide(L)'
;GVGGGGGAGNNVKSLSSKSGNIICLNDGAGIEIKDRNGNHVTLSGTGDVTTFVSNDNNEDIGNNHTTNVATKTTINVGKDQSILTMDNAGNISLEGKTQIELKVGENKITIKKDSITISVGNGMLDMNSKDNALLVTQNNLSLHSKSNTSINATGNTYVTGAQVDIN
;
A
#
# COMPACT_ATOMS: atom_id res chain seq x y z
N GLY A 1 4.45 -25.32 30.67
CA GLY A 1 5.61 -26.10 31.12
C GLY A 1 6.26 -26.71 29.90
N VAL A 2 7.57 -26.53 29.73
CA VAL A 2 8.33 -27.21 28.68
C VAL A 2 8.32 -28.69 29.03
N GLY A 3 7.73 -29.54 28.18
CA GLY A 3 7.81 -30.98 28.37
C GLY A 3 9.28 -31.38 28.26
N GLY A 4 9.87 -31.93 29.31
CA GLY A 4 11.23 -32.50 29.31
C GLY A 4 11.30 -33.79 28.48
N GLY A 5 10.73 -33.77 27.27
CA GLY A 5 10.61 -34.89 26.35
C GLY A 5 11.93 -35.14 25.63
N GLY A 6 12.90 -35.67 26.36
CA GLY A 6 14.24 -36.02 25.86
C GLY A 6 15.23 -35.88 27.01
N GLY A 7 16.05 -36.90 27.26
CA GLY A 7 17.10 -36.79 28.28
C GLY A 7 18.01 -35.58 28.03
N ALA A 8 18.82 -35.20 29.02
CA ALA A 8 19.81 -34.14 28.87
C ALA A 8 20.66 -34.38 27.60
N GLY A 9 20.64 -33.42 26.67
CA GLY A 9 21.32 -33.53 25.36
C GLY A 9 20.46 -34.02 24.19
N ASN A 10 19.17 -34.35 24.40
CA ASN A 10 18.21 -34.71 23.35
C ASN A 10 17.19 -33.59 23.08
N ASN A 11 17.65 -32.34 23.09
CA ASN A 11 16.82 -31.15 22.83
C ASN A 11 16.84 -30.71 21.36
N VAL A 12 17.63 -31.37 20.51
CA VAL A 12 17.75 -31.06 19.08
C VAL A 12 17.59 -32.33 18.25
N LYS A 13 16.73 -32.27 17.25
CA LYS A 13 16.57 -33.32 16.23
C LYS A 13 16.61 -32.69 14.85
N SER A 14 17.46 -33.20 13.96
CA SER A 14 17.58 -32.66 12.61
C SER A 14 17.71 -33.74 11.54
N LEU A 15 17.24 -33.41 10.34
CA LEU A 15 17.48 -34.14 9.11
C LEU A 15 18.26 -33.22 8.17
N SER A 16 19.45 -33.64 7.75
CA SER A 16 20.29 -32.87 6.83
C SER A 16 20.70 -33.71 5.64
N SER A 17 20.59 -33.18 4.42
CA SER A 17 21.13 -33.82 3.23
C SER A 17 22.58 -33.36 2.97
N LYS A 18 23.37 -34.17 2.25
CA LYS A 18 24.69 -33.75 1.73
C LYS A 18 24.61 -32.48 0.86
N SER A 19 23.45 -32.25 0.26
CA SER A 19 23.22 -31.09 -0.59
C SER A 19 22.87 -29.82 0.18
N GLY A 20 22.84 -29.84 1.52
CA GLY A 20 22.65 -28.65 2.35
C GLY A 20 21.21 -28.30 2.74
N ASN A 21 20.23 -29.18 2.48
CA ASN A 21 18.87 -28.98 2.97
C ASN A 21 18.76 -29.45 4.43
N ILE A 22 18.01 -28.74 5.26
CA ILE A 22 17.91 -29.00 6.70
C ILE A 22 16.45 -28.89 7.15
N ILE A 23 16.01 -29.84 7.99
CA ILE A 23 14.84 -29.70 8.86
C ILE A 23 15.35 -29.85 10.30
N CYS A 24 15.12 -28.86 11.15
CA CYS A 24 15.60 -28.83 12.54
C CYS A 24 14.44 -28.58 13.51
N LEU A 25 14.35 -29.40 14.56
CA LEU A 25 13.46 -29.27 15.70
C LEU A 25 14.34 -29.07 16.95
N ASN A 26 14.29 -27.89 17.56
CA ASN A 26 15.10 -27.52 18.71
C ASN A 26 14.24 -26.95 19.83
N ASP A 27 14.13 -27.68 20.95
CA ASP A 27 13.28 -27.29 22.09
C ASP A 27 13.70 -25.95 22.74
N GLY A 28 14.95 -25.53 22.54
CA GLY A 28 15.49 -24.27 23.06
C GLY A 28 15.50 -23.11 22.07
N ALA A 29 15.29 -23.34 20.77
CA ALA A 29 15.43 -22.31 19.73
C ALA A 29 14.36 -22.31 18.62
N GLY A 30 13.42 -23.27 18.66
CA GLY A 30 12.32 -23.38 17.70
C GLY A 30 12.56 -24.39 16.57
N ILE A 31 11.90 -24.18 15.44
CA ILE A 31 11.84 -25.09 14.29
C ILE A 31 12.31 -24.34 13.04
N GLU A 32 13.16 -24.96 12.21
CA GLU A 32 13.61 -24.40 10.94
C GLU A 32 13.51 -25.45 9.82
N ILE A 33 12.99 -25.04 8.65
CA ILE A 33 13.11 -25.77 7.38
C ILE A 33 13.88 -24.88 6.42
N LYS A 34 15.05 -25.33 5.96
CA LYS A 34 15.98 -24.54 5.13
C LYS A 34 16.47 -25.33 3.92
N ASP A 35 16.50 -24.67 2.75
CA ASP A 35 17.11 -25.21 1.54
C ASP A 35 18.62 -24.88 1.44
N ARG A 36 19.29 -25.49 0.46
CA ARG A 36 20.72 -25.26 0.22
C ARG A 36 21.11 -23.82 -0.11
N ASN A 37 20.17 -23.01 -0.58
CA ASN A 37 20.39 -21.62 -0.97
C ASN A 37 20.09 -20.64 0.19
N GLY A 38 19.68 -21.16 1.35
CA GLY A 38 19.36 -20.39 2.53
C GLY A 38 17.92 -19.88 2.59
N ASN A 39 17.04 -20.26 1.64
CA ASN A 39 15.61 -20.00 1.78
C ASN A 39 15.08 -20.84 2.93
N HIS A 40 14.28 -20.25 3.81
CA HIS A 40 13.83 -20.95 5.01
C HIS A 40 12.51 -20.44 5.56
N VAL A 41 11.89 -21.31 6.36
CA VAL A 41 10.79 -20.96 7.27
C VAL A 41 11.24 -21.30 8.69
N THR A 42 11.13 -20.34 9.59
CA THR A 42 11.52 -20.47 10.99
C THR A 42 10.34 -20.15 11.90
N LEU A 43 9.98 -21.08 12.78
CA LEU A 43 9.14 -20.84 13.94
C LEU A 43 10.07 -20.67 15.14
N SER A 44 10.25 -19.45 15.66
CA SER A 44 11.38 -19.11 16.55
C SER A 44 11.32 -19.70 17.95
N GLY A 45 10.17 -20.23 18.38
CA GLY A 45 9.91 -20.59 19.78
C GLY A 45 9.68 -19.39 20.72
N THR A 46 9.95 -18.16 20.28
CA THR A 46 9.66 -16.90 21.01
C THR A 46 8.34 -16.26 20.61
N GLY A 47 7.64 -16.82 19.61
CA GLY A 47 6.35 -16.33 19.11
C GLY A 47 6.38 -15.79 17.68
N ASP A 48 7.55 -15.74 17.05
CA ASP A 48 7.71 -15.22 15.70
C ASP A 48 7.73 -16.34 14.65
N VAL A 49 7.22 -16.04 13.46
CA VAL A 49 7.37 -16.85 12.26
C VAL A 49 8.03 -15.99 11.20
N THR A 50 9.12 -16.48 10.61
CA THR A 50 9.84 -15.80 9.54
C THR A 50 9.93 -16.70 8.33
N THR A 51 9.57 -16.17 7.16
CA THR A 51 9.79 -16.80 5.86
C THR A 51 10.78 -15.95 5.07
N PHE A 52 11.89 -16.53 4.65
CA PHE A 52 12.88 -15.86 3.81
C PHE A 52 12.95 -16.55 2.45
N VAL A 53 12.77 -15.75 1.39
CA VAL A 53 12.81 -16.17 -0.01
C VAL A 53 13.74 -15.24 -0.77
N SER A 54 14.74 -15.80 -1.45
CA SER A 54 15.78 -15.06 -2.17
C SER A 54 15.42 -14.72 -3.63
N ASN A 55 14.34 -15.31 -4.14
CA ASN A 55 13.79 -15.04 -5.47
C ASN A 55 12.27 -14.78 -5.35
N ASP A 56 11.43 -15.41 -6.17
CA ASP A 56 9.99 -15.17 -6.17
C ASP A 56 9.25 -15.98 -5.10
N ASN A 57 8.30 -15.34 -4.40
CA ASN A 57 7.28 -16.00 -3.58
C ASN A 57 5.94 -15.94 -4.32
N ASN A 58 5.38 -17.11 -4.68
CA ASN A 58 4.09 -17.20 -5.36
C ASN A 58 3.11 -17.99 -4.49
N GLU A 59 1.97 -17.39 -4.17
CA GLU A 59 0.89 -17.99 -3.39
C GLU A 59 -0.35 -18.13 -4.27
N ASP A 60 -0.81 -19.36 -4.50
CA ASP A 60 -2.03 -19.66 -5.27
C ASP A 60 -3.15 -20.07 -4.30
N ILE A 61 -4.10 -19.16 -4.07
CA ILE A 61 -5.21 -19.34 -3.12
C ILE A 61 -6.50 -19.60 -3.90
N GLY A 62 -6.98 -20.84 -3.88
CA GLY A 62 -8.17 -21.25 -4.62
C GLY A 62 -9.52 -20.72 -4.10
N ASN A 63 -9.53 -19.96 -3.00
CA ASN A 63 -10.73 -19.32 -2.45
C ASN A 63 -10.34 -17.97 -1.81
N ASN A 64 -10.68 -17.73 -0.54
CA ASN A 64 -10.39 -16.46 0.13
C ASN A 64 -9.02 -16.49 0.85
N HIS A 65 -8.27 -15.39 0.75
CA HIS A 65 -7.11 -15.09 1.60
C HIS A 65 -7.48 -13.97 2.57
N THR A 66 -7.29 -14.18 3.87
CA THR A 66 -7.64 -13.19 4.90
C THR A 66 -6.50 -13.07 5.91
N THR A 67 -6.01 -11.85 6.10
CA THR A 67 -4.94 -11.53 7.04
C THR A 67 -5.50 -10.66 8.15
N ASN A 68 -5.55 -11.20 9.38
CA ASN A 68 -5.99 -10.46 10.55
C ASN A 68 -4.77 -9.94 11.32
N VAL A 69 -4.65 -8.62 11.43
CA VAL A 69 -3.51 -7.96 12.10
C VAL A 69 -4.02 -7.02 13.18
N ALA A 70 -3.50 -7.15 14.40
CA ALA A 70 -3.99 -6.42 15.57
C ALA A 70 -3.61 -4.94 15.59
N THR A 71 -2.51 -4.57 14.92
CA THR A 71 -1.90 -3.24 15.08
C THR A 71 -1.69 -2.54 13.74
N LYS A 72 -0.88 -3.12 12.85
CA LYS A 72 -0.43 -2.44 11.63
C LYS A 72 0.05 -3.43 10.58
N THR A 73 -0.30 -3.17 9.32
CA THR A 73 0.27 -3.84 8.15
C THR A 73 1.01 -2.82 7.29
N THR A 74 2.19 -3.19 6.82
CA THR A 74 2.99 -2.40 5.88
C THR A 74 3.39 -3.26 4.69
N ILE A 75 3.06 -2.80 3.49
CA ILE A 75 3.64 -3.30 2.24
C ILE A 75 4.75 -2.32 1.84
N ASN A 76 6.00 -2.78 1.84
CA ASN A 76 7.19 -1.96 1.59
C ASN A 76 7.95 -2.51 0.38
N VAL A 77 7.97 -1.74 -0.70
CA VAL A 77 8.65 -2.13 -1.94
C VAL A 77 9.89 -1.27 -2.15
N GLY A 78 11.01 -1.95 -2.46
CA GLY A 78 12.25 -1.30 -2.88
C GLY A 78 13.03 -0.58 -1.78
N LYS A 79 12.79 -0.90 -0.49
CA LYS A 79 13.35 -0.17 0.67
C LYS A 79 12.81 1.27 0.73
N ASP A 80 11.55 1.38 1.12
CA ASP A 80 10.82 2.63 1.34
C ASP A 80 10.58 3.49 0.09
N GLN A 81 10.61 2.88 -1.11
CA GLN A 81 10.33 3.59 -2.36
C GLN A 81 8.84 3.70 -2.64
N SER A 82 8.08 2.67 -2.27
CA SER A 82 6.62 2.65 -2.34
C SER A 82 6.07 1.90 -1.13
N ILE A 83 5.21 2.58 -0.36
CA ILE A 83 4.70 2.08 0.91
C ILE A 83 3.18 2.20 0.93
N LEU A 84 2.50 1.09 1.26
CA LEU A 84 1.12 1.10 1.72
C LEU A 84 1.10 0.71 3.20
N THR A 85 0.58 1.60 4.05
CA THR A 85 0.40 1.36 5.49
C THR A 85 -1.06 1.44 5.88
N MET A 86 -1.52 0.48 6.68
CA MET A 86 -2.85 0.44 7.28
C MET A 86 -2.70 0.16 8.78
N ASP A 87 -3.44 0.87 9.64
CA ASP A 87 -3.35 0.72 11.10
C ASP A 87 -4.71 0.46 11.78
N ASN A 88 -4.64 0.10 13.06
CA ASN A 88 -5.80 -0.21 13.90
C ASN A 88 -6.60 1.02 14.36
N ALA A 89 -6.16 2.24 14.03
CA ALA A 89 -6.93 3.46 14.20
C ALA A 89 -7.78 3.80 12.96
N GLY A 90 -7.70 2.97 11.91
CA GLY A 90 -8.44 3.16 10.66
C GLY A 90 -7.73 4.07 9.67
N ASN A 91 -6.46 4.41 9.89
CA ASN A 91 -5.70 5.21 8.94
C ASN A 91 -5.17 4.35 7.79
N ILE A 92 -5.14 4.93 6.60
CA ILE A 92 -4.54 4.36 5.40
C ILE A 92 -3.61 5.41 4.78
N SER A 93 -2.33 5.05 4.59
CA SER A 93 -1.33 5.90 3.93
C SER A 93 -0.76 5.19 2.70
N LEU A 94 -0.75 5.90 1.57
CA LEU A 94 -0.09 5.49 0.33
C LEU A 94 0.99 6.50 -0.02
N GLU A 95 2.25 6.06 0.00
CA GLU A 95 3.41 6.91 -0.22
C GLU A 95 4.25 6.39 -1.38
N GLY A 96 4.60 7.28 -2.31
CA GLY A 96 5.50 7.00 -3.43
C GLY A 96 6.52 8.12 -3.59
N LYS A 97 7.79 7.76 -3.84
CA LYS A 97 8.88 8.75 -4.02
C LYS A 97 8.80 9.53 -5.32
N THR A 98 8.20 8.96 -6.37
CA THR A 98 8.18 9.55 -7.72
C THR A 98 6.77 9.95 -8.16
N GLN A 99 5.82 9.02 -8.14
CA GLN A 99 4.42 9.30 -8.46
C GLN A 99 3.47 8.30 -7.78
N ILE A 100 2.21 8.70 -7.65
CA ILE A 100 1.07 7.79 -7.42
C ILE A 100 0.10 7.98 -8.59
N GLU A 101 -0.33 6.89 -9.24
CA GLU A 101 -1.29 6.93 -10.35
C GLU A 101 -2.46 5.98 -10.08
N LEU A 102 -3.68 6.51 -10.19
CA LEU A 102 -4.93 5.76 -10.18
C LEU A 102 -5.54 5.87 -11.58
N LYS A 103 -5.61 4.77 -12.33
CA LYS A 103 -5.90 4.81 -13.78
C LYS A 103 -6.85 3.70 -14.22
N VAL A 104 -7.80 4.06 -15.09
CA VAL A 104 -8.67 3.14 -15.83
C VAL A 104 -8.74 3.62 -17.28
N GLY A 105 -8.14 2.86 -18.20
CA GLY A 105 -8.01 3.30 -19.60
C GLY A 105 -7.27 4.64 -19.70
N GLU A 106 -7.93 5.65 -20.26
CA GLU A 106 -7.39 7.01 -20.39
C GLU A 106 -7.66 7.92 -19.18
N ASN A 107 -8.58 7.51 -18.29
CA ASN A 107 -8.96 8.29 -17.12
C ASN A 107 -7.95 8.07 -16.01
N LYS A 108 -7.44 9.15 -15.41
CA LYS A 108 -6.40 9.06 -14.38
C LYS A 108 -6.40 10.19 -13.37
N ILE A 109 -5.99 9.85 -12.14
CA ILE A 109 -5.52 10.77 -11.11
C ILE A 109 -4.02 10.51 -10.94
N THR A 110 -3.21 11.55 -11.05
CA THR A 110 -1.75 11.46 -10.87
C THR A 110 -1.28 12.46 -9.82
N ILE A 111 -0.59 11.97 -8.80
CA ILE A 111 0.07 12.76 -7.76
C ILE A 111 1.58 12.66 -7.97
N LYS A 112 2.24 13.81 -8.05
CA LYS A 112 3.69 13.98 -8.10
C LYS A 112 4.12 14.99 -7.05
N LYS A 113 5.43 15.15 -6.88
CA LYS A 113 6.00 16.11 -5.92
C LYS A 113 5.53 17.56 -6.14
N ASP A 114 5.28 17.94 -7.39
CA ASP A 114 5.00 19.31 -7.82
C ASP A 114 3.55 19.54 -8.29
N SER A 115 2.75 18.47 -8.41
CA SER A 115 1.46 18.56 -9.07
C SER A 115 0.51 17.42 -8.68
N ILE A 116 -0.77 17.73 -8.69
CA ILE A 116 -1.87 16.77 -8.68
C ILE A 116 -2.70 17.06 -9.93
N THR A 117 -2.96 16.03 -10.73
CA THR A 117 -3.74 16.15 -11.97
C THR A 117 -4.87 15.14 -11.99
N ILE A 118 -6.03 15.57 -12.47
CA ILE A 118 -7.18 14.72 -12.76
C ILE A 118 -7.48 14.90 -14.24
N SER A 119 -7.49 13.81 -14.99
CA SER A 119 -7.68 13.81 -16.43
C SER A 119 -8.70 12.75 -16.81
N VAL A 120 -9.70 13.18 -17.59
CA VAL A 120 -10.75 12.31 -18.12
C VAL A 120 -10.65 12.38 -19.63
N GLY A 121 -10.30 11.26 -20.28
CA GLY A 121 -10.14 11.19 -21.73
C GLY A 121 -11.49 11.24 -22.43
N ASN A 122 -12.38 10.32 -22.05
CA ASN A 122 -13.77 10.27 -22.50
C ASN A 122 -14.70 10.15 -21.28
N GLY A 123 -15.87 10.79 -21.36
CA GLY A 123 -16.88 10.78 -20.30
C GLY A 123 -16.97 12.10 -19.55
N MET A 124 -17.46 12.04 -18.32
CA MET A 124 -17.76 13.20 -17.48
C MET A 124 -16.84 13.24 -16.26
N LEU A 125 -16.28 14.41 -15.97
CA LEU A 125 -15.75 14.73 -14.65
C LEU A 125 -16.86 15.44 -13.88
N ASP A 126 -17.40 14.77 -12.86
CA ASP A 126 -18.51 15.28 -12.05
C ASP A 126 -18.04 15.63 -10.64
N MET A 127 -18.28 16.87 -10.22
CA MET A 127 -17.84 17.41 -8.92
C MET A 127 -19.02 18.06 -8.22
N ASN A 128 -19.69 17.32 -7.35
CA ASN A 128 -20.85 17.79 -6.60
C ASN A 128 -20.58 17.80 -5.09
N SER A 129 -21.07 18.84 -4.41
CA SER A 129 -21.03 18.97 -2.96
C SER A 129 -22.36 19.52 -2.47
N LYS A 130 -22.85 19.01 -1.33
CA LYS A 130 -24.10 19.47 -0.71
C LYS A 130 -23.94 20.75 0.09
N ASP A 131 -22.76 20.95 0.66
CA ASP A 131 -22.50 22.05 1.58
C ASP A 131 -21.72 23.17 0.89
N ASN A 132 -20.50 22.88 0.43
CA ASN A 132 -19.65 23.87 -0.23
C ASN A 132 -18.62 23.22 -1.16
N ALA A 133 -18.23 23.93 -2.22
CA ALA A 133 -17.08 23.62 -3.06
C ALA A 133 -16.24 24.91 -3.18
N LEU A 134 -15.04 24.90 -2.61
CA LEU A 134 -14.17 26.07 -2.56
C LEU A 134 -12.89 25.84 -3.37
N LEU A 135 -12.61 26.72 -4.33
CA LEU A 135 -11.38 26.72 -5.12
C LEU A 135 -10.63 28.03 -4.83
N VAL A 136 -9.45 27.93 -4.21
CA VAL A 136 -8.61 29.10 -3.86
C VAL A 136 -7.20 28.88 -4.39
N THR A 137 -6.63 29.92 -4.98
CA THR A 137 -5.25 29.98 -5.45
C THR A 137 -4.65 31.32 -5.04
N GLN A 138 -3.35 31.35 -4.78
CA GLN A 138 -2.64 32.59 -4.44
C GLN A 138 -2.25 33.42 -5.67
N ASN A 139 -2.15 32.75 -6.82
CA ASN A 139 -1.76 33.36 -8.08
C ASN A 139 -2.96 33.37 -9.02
N ASN A 140 -2.97 32.48 -10.02
CA ASN A 140 -3.98 32.46 -11.07
C ASN A 140 -4.93 31.29 -10.91
N LEU A 141 -6.23 31.54 -11.12
CA LEU A 141 -7.25 30.53 -11.39
C LEU A 141 -7.67 30.68 -12.86
N SER A 142 -7.65 29.60 -13.62
CA SER A 142 -8.05 29.59 -15.02
C SER A 142 -9.16 28.57 -15.24
N LEU A 143 -10.29 29.01 -15.79
CA LEU A 143 -11.42 28.16 -16.18
C LEU A 143 -11.62 28.31 -17.70
N HIS A 144 -11.32 27.25 -18.46
CA HIS A 144 -11.33 27.31 -19.91
C HIS A 144 -12.29 26.29 -20.54
N SER A 145 -13.31 26.85 -21.18
CA SER A 145 -14.23 26.29 -22.16
C SER A 145 -13.69 26.15 -23.59
N LYS A 146 -13.71 24.98 -24.27
CA LYS A 146 -13.65 24.99 -25.75
C LYS A 146 -14.98 25.40 -26.38
N SER A 147 -16.07 25.11 -25.69
CA SER A 147 -17.43 25.46 -26.09
C SER A 147 -17.94 26.44 -25.04
N ASN A 148 -18.96 26.05 -24.28
CA ASN A 148 -19.56 26.92 -23.28
C ASN A 148 -18.97 26.69 -21.90
N THR A 149 -18.69 27.78 -21.19
CA THR A 149 -18.56 27.78 -19.73
C THR A 149 -19.86 28.33 -19.16
N SER A 150 -20.51 27.59 -18.26
CA SER A 150 -21.82 27.97 -17.71
C SER A 150 -21.73 28.10 -16.19
N ILE A 151 -22.25 29.21 -15.66
CA ILE A 151 -22.36 29.48 -14.21
C ILE A 151 -23.84 29.71 -13.92
N ASN A 152 -24.49 28.71 -13.31
CA ASN A 152 -25.94 28.72 -13.04
C ASN A 152 -26.21 28.85 -11.55
N ALA A 153 -26.25 30.08 -11.04
CA ALA A 153 -26.66 30.36 -9.67
C ALA A 153 -28.18 30.59 -9.60
N THR A 154 -28.86 30.00 -8.63
CA THR A 154 -30.26 30.33 -8.32
C THR A 154 -30.39 31.61 -7.49
N GLY A 155 -29.32 31.96 -6.77
CA GLY A 155 -29.17 33.23 -6.07
C GLY A 155 -28.23 34.19 -6.81
N ASN A 156 -27.51 35.01 -6.05
CA ASN A 156 -26.60 36.02 -6.60
C ASN A 156 -25.26 35.40 -7.03
N THR A 157 -24.74 35.88 -8.17
CA THR A 157 -23.34 35.70 -8.57
C THR A 157 -22.58 36.98 -8.25
N TYR A 158 -21.50 36.87 -7.47
CA TYR A 158 -20.61 37.99 -7.16
C TYR A 158 -19.30 37.86 -7.92
N VAL A 159 -18.93 38.89 -8.67
CA VAL A 159 -17.64 38.99 -9.35
C VAL A 159 -16.96 40.27 -8.87
N THR A 160 -15.80 40.13 -8.25
CA THR A 160 -15.05 41.25 -7.67
C THR A 160 -13.61 41.23 -8.17
N GLY A 161 -13.13 42.36 -8.66
CA GLY A 161 -11.76 42.56 -9.10
C GLY A 161 -11.53 44.04 -9.42
N ALA A 162 -10.28 44.47 -9.46
CA ALA A 162 -9.95 45.83 -9.89
C ALA A 162 -10.35 46.10 -11.35
N GLN A 163 -10.29 45.06 -12.19
CA GLN A 163 -10.69 45.06 -13.59
C GLN A 163 -11.51 43.80 -13.89
N VAL A 164 -12.58 43.96 -14.66
CA VAL A 164 -13.41 42.88 -15.19
C VAL A 164 -13.63 43.16 -16.67
N ASP A 165 -13.09 42.29 -17.52
CA ASP A 165 -13.23 42.39 -18.98
C ASP A 165 -14.31 41.43 -19.46
N ILE A 166 -15.27 41.94 -20.24
CA ILE A 166 -16.36 41.17 -20.86
C ILE A 166 -16.45 41.60 -22.31
N ASN A 167 -16.25 40.65 -23.23
CA ASN A 167 -16.23 40.86 -24.68
C ASN A 167 -17.20 39.92 -25.39
#